data_AF-A0A3B0YS30-F1
#
_entry.id   AF-A0A3B0YS30-F1
#
_cell.length_a   1.000
_cell.length_b   1.000
_cell.length_c   1.000
_cell.angle_alpha   90.00
_cell.angle_beta   90.00
_cell.angle_gamma   90.00
#
_symmetry.space_group_name_H-M   'P 1'
#
loop_
_entity.id
_entity.type
_entity.pdbx_description
1 polymer ?
#
loop_
_entity_poly.entity_id
_entity_poly.type
_entity_poly.pdbx_seq_one_letter_code
_entity_poly.pdbx_strand_id
1 'polypeptide(L)'
;MKNGTNVGALPPLIGDVMTDQKHYIDNLFADTWKKLKLTSRIKAAGFTKRSGIDITEAVFLLLLWKWINVPSIAMFSRKALGMLSRVKKDVMYDLLKREDINWRAFNLQTAKGIYQQNTLGQSRIRAFVLDDSIKTRRGKKMEGVSSHLIM
;
A
#
# COMPACT_ATOMS: atom_id res chain seq x y z
N MET A 1 2.92 -35.53 -22.59
CA MET A 1 2.21 -34.28 -22.25
C MET A 1 1.43 -34.46 -20.96
N LYS A 2 1.90 -33.84 -19.86
CA LYS A 2 1.14 -33.62 -18.63
C LYS A 2 1.61 -32.28 -18.04
N ASN A 3 0.81 -31.23 -18.19
CA ASN A 3 1.10 -29.92 -17.62
C ASN A 3 0.43 -29.86 -16.23
N GLY A 4 1.24 -30.07 -15.18
CA GLY A 4 0.83 -29.83 -13.79
C GLY A 4 1.02 -28.36 -13.44
N THR A 5 -0.04 -27.58 -13.50
CA THR A 5 -0.05 -26.20 -13.00
C THR A 5 -0.09 -26.26 -11.47
N ASN A 6 1.08 -26.13 -10.83
CA ASN A 6 1.16 -25.86 -9.39
C ASN A 6 0.50 -24.50 -9.13
N VAL A 7 -0.75 -24.51 -8.71
CA VAL A 7 -1.45 -23.34 -8.20
C VAL A 7 -0.68 -22.88 -6.97
N GLY A 8 -0.06 -21.70 -7.07
CA GLY A 8 0.71 -21.10 -5.99
C GLY A 8 -0.14 -20.94 -4.75
N ALA A 9 -0.05 -21.90 -3.84
CA ALA A 9 -0.64 -21.81 -2.53
C ALA A 9 0.08 -20.69 -1.78
N LEU A 10 -0.68 -19.67 -1.38
CA LEU A 10 -0.20 -18.66 -0.45
C LEU A 10 0.25 -19.35 0.85
N PRO A 11 1.29 -18.84 1.54
CA PRO A 11 1.72 -19.38 2.81
C PRO A 11 0.53 -19.57 3.77
N PRO A 12 0.48 -20.66 4.55
CA PRO A 12 -0.67 -21.00 5.40
C PRO A 12 -1.11 -19.85 6.32
N LEU A 13 -0.14 -19.05 6.80
CA LEU A 13 -0.38 -17.86 7.64
C LEU A 13 -1.19 -16.75 6.94
N ILE A 14 -1.19 -16.70 5.61
CA ILE A 14 -1.95 -15.73 4.81
C ILE A 14 -3.28 -16.37 4.34
N GLY A 15 -3.28 -17.67 4.05
CA GLY A 15 -4.48 -18.42 3.65
C GLY A 15 -5.53 -18.48 4.76
N ASP A 16 -5.10 -18.79 5.99
CA ASP A 16 -6.01 -18.95 7.14
C ASP A 16 -6.63 -17.61 7.59
N VAL A 17 -5.94 -16.49 7.36
CA VAL A 17 -6.43 -15.13 7.62
C VAL A 17 -7.50 -14.71 6.61
N MET A 18 -7.52 -15.31 5.42
CA MET A 18 -8.45 -14.96 4.33
C MET A 18 -9.77 -15.75 4.35
N THR A 19 -9.85 -16.83 5.13
CA THR A 19 -11.02 -17.73 5.15
C THR A 19 -12.16 -17.29 6.08
N ASP A 20 -11.98 -16.28 6.93
CA ASP A 20 -13.04 -15.79 7.84
C ASP A 20 -13.46 -14.34 7.49
N GLN A 21 -14.38 -14.25 6.53
CA GLN A 21 -14.24 -13.34 5.39
C GLN A 21 -14.93 -11.96 5.50
N LYS A 22 -15.51 -11.57 6.64
CA LYS A 22 -16.27 -10.29 6.69
C LYS A 22 -15.96 -9.35 7.85
N HIS A 23 -15.35 -9.82 8.94
CA HIS A 23 -15.14 -8.97 10.12
C HIS A 23 -13.68 -8.76 10.52
N TYR A 24 -12.71 -9.45 9.89
CA TYR A 24 -11.31 -9.37 10.31
C TYR A 24 -10.42 -8.48 9.45
N ILE A 25 -10.68 -8.32 8.15
CA ILE A 25 -9.77 -7.61 7.24
C ILE A 25 -9.66 -6.12 7.58
N ASP A 26 -10.80 -5.46 7.84
CA ASP A 26 -10.81 -4.04 8.19
C ASP A 26 -10.18 -3.79 9.58
N ASN A 27 -10.42 -4.70 10.53
CA ASN A 27 -9.85 -4.64 11.87
C ASN A 27 -8.35 -4.90 11.86
N LEU A 28 -7.87 -5.90 11.11
CA LEU A 28 -6.45 -6.20 10.97
C LEU A 28 -5.69 -5.02 10.34
N PHE A 29 -6.25 -4.42 9.30
CA PHE A 29 -5.64 -3.26 8.66
C PHE A 29 -5.64 -2.05 9.60
N ALA A 30 -6.75 -1.77 10.29
CA ALA A 30 -6.85 -0.69 11.27
C ALA A 30 -5.93 -0.88 12.49
N ASP A 31 -5.78 -2.11 12.98
CA ASP A 31 -4.91 -2.45 14.10
C ASP A 31 -3.44 -2.36 13.70
N THR A 32 -3.10 -2.84 12.50
CA THR A 32 -1.76 -2.67 11.93
C THR A 32 -1.44 -1.18 11.75
N TRP A 33 -2.40 -0.40 11.27
CA TRP A 33 -2.26 1.05 11.11
C TRP A 33 -1.92 1.74 12.45
N LYS A 34 -2.64 1.38 13.51
CA LYS A 34 -2.42 1.89 14.88
C LYS A 34 -1.08 1.41 15.42
N LYS A 35 -0.77 0.10 15.33
CA LYS A 35 0.47 -0.51 15.80
C LYS A 35 1.71 0.13 15.17
N LEU A 36 1.66 0.40 13.87
CA LEU A 36 2.74 1.06 13.14
C LEU A 36 2.75 2.59 13.32
N LYS A 37 1.78 3.16 14.02
CA LYS A 37 1.60 4.61 14.24
C LYS A 37 1.59 5.39 12.93
N LEU A 38 0.94 4.87 11.89
CA LEU A 38 1.02 5.43 10.54
C LEU A 38 0.52 6.88 10.47
N THR A 39 -0.51 7.25 11.24
CA THR A 39 -0.98 8.65 11.36
C THR A 39 0.13 9.60 11.81
N SER A 40 0.93 9.20 12.79
CA SER A 40 2.05 10.02 13.28
C SER A 40 3.15 10.15 12.22
N ARG A 41 3.42 9.08 11.47
CA ARG A 41 4.40 9.08 10.38
C ARG A 41 3.97 9.92 9.19
N ILE A 42 2.68 9.93 8.85
CA ILE A 42 2.11 10.81 7.81
C ILE A 42 2.39 12.28 8.16
N LYS A 43 2.11 12.66 9.41
CA LYS A 43 2.40 14.02 9.90
C LYS A 43 3.90 14.32 9.92
N ALA A 44 4.71 13.39 10.40
CA ALA A 44 6.18 13.55 10.43
C ALA A 44 6.82 13.56 9.03
N ALA A 45 6.16 12.99 8.03
CA ALA A 45 6.55 13.10 6.62
C ALA A 45 6.09 14.40 5.96
N GLY A 46 5.42 15.30 6.71
CA GLY A 46 5.01 16.62 6.25
C GLY A 46 3.77 16.62 5.37
N PHE A 47 2.93 15.58 5.44
CA PHE A 47 1.74 15.49 4.60
C PHE A 47 0.73 16.53 5.07
N THR A 48 0.40 17.47 4.18
CA THR A 48 -0.55 18.54 4.45
C THR A 48 -1.89 18.28 3.77
N LYS A 49 -2.99 18.70 4.41
CA LYS A 49 -4.31 18.73 3.78
C LYS A 49 -4.42 19.96 2.86
N ARG A 50 -5.07 19.83 1.70
CA ARG A 50 -5.40 20.96 0.83
C ARG A 50 -6.89 21.30 0.84
N SER A 51 -7.78 20.31 0.79
CA SER A 51 -9.23 20.48 0.88
C SER A 51 -9.93 19.12 1.03
N GLY A 52 -11.20 19.11 1.47
CA GLY A 52 -12.00 17.89 1.56
C GLY A 52 -11.72 17.03 2.80
N ILE A 53 -11.37 15.76 2.58
CA ILE A 53 -11.20 14.71 3.60
C ILE A 53 -9.85 14.90 4.32
N ASP A 54 -9.72 14.40 5.55
CA ASP A 54 -8.44 14.37 6.25
C ASP A 54 -7.36 13.61 5.45
N ILE A 55 -6.13 14.11 5.48
CA ILE A 55 -5.00 13.52 4.75
C ILE A 55 -4.70 12.10 5.22
N THR A 56 -4.89 11.82 6.51
CA THR A 56 -4.72 10.49 7.10
C THR A 56 -5.75 9.52 6.53
N GLU A 57 -7.02 9.94 6.44
CA GLU A 57 -8.09 9.13 5.87
C GLU A 57 -7.84 8.89 4.36
N ALA A 58 -7.39 9.89 3.62
CA ALA A 58 -7.06 9.73 2.21
C ALA A 58 -5.91 8.72 1.99
N VAL A 59 -4.85 8.79 2.79
CA VAL A 59 -3.75 7.82 2.74
C VAL A 59 -4.21 6.42 3.18
N PHE A 60 -5.06 6.33 4.21
CA PHE A 60 -5.65 5.08 4.67
C PHE A 60 -6.41 4.38 3.54
N LEU A 61 -7.28 5.10 2.84
CA LEU A 61 -8.06 4.56 1.72
C LEU A 61 -7.18 4.13 0.54
N LEU A 62 -6.10 4.88 0.25
CA LEU A 62 -5.14 4.49 -0.79
C LEU A 62 -4.40 3.20 -0.44
N LEU A 63 -3.94 3.07 0.80
CA LEU A 63 -3.25 1.87 1.26
C LEU A 63 -4.19 0.67 1.36
N LEU A 64 -5.42 0.87 1.84
CA LEU A 64 -6.46 -0.16 1.88
C LEU A 64 -6.80 -0.65 0.46
N TRP A 65 -6.95 0.26 -0.50
CA TRP A 65 -7.15 -0.10 -1.91
C TRP A 65 -6.02 -1.00 -2.43
N LYS A 66 -4.76 -0.64 -2.15
CA LYS A 66 -3.59 -1.45 -2.55
C LYS A 66 -3.52 -2.78 -1.84
N TRP A 67 -3.91 -2.83 -0.56
CA TRP A 67 -3.95 -4.05 0.23
C TRP A 67 -4.95 -5.08 -0.33
N ILE A 68 -6.15 -4.63 -0.70
CA ILE A 68 -7.20 -5.49 -1.28
C ILE A 68 -6.91 -5.85 -2.75
N ASN A 69 -5.87 -5.24 -3.35
CA ASN A 69 -5.40 -5.53 -4.71
C ASN A 69 -6.49 -5.36 -5.80
N VAL A 70 -7.35 -4.35 -5.67
CA VAL A 70 -8.38 -4.06 -6.68
C VAL A 70 -7.76 -3.35 -7.89
N PRO A 71 -8.14 -3.68 -9.15
CA PRO A 71 -7.47 -3.16 -10.35
C PRO A 71 -7.43 -1.63 -10.50
N SER A 72 -8.42 -0.91 -9.97
CA SER A 72 -8.46 0.55 -10.04
C SER A 72 -9.15 1.18 -8.83
N ILE A 73 -8.79 2.44 -8.53
CA ILE A 73 -9.46 3.24 -7.49
C ILE A 73 -10.95 3.39 -7.81
N ALA A 74 -11.31 3.56 -9.09
CA ALA A 74 -12.71 3.67 -9.49
C ALA A 74 -13.50 2.39 -9.19
N MET A 75 -12.93 1.20 -9.44
CA MET A 75 -13.55 -0.07 -9.07
C MET A 75 -13.59 -0.27 -7.56
N PHE A 76 -12.55 0.16 -6.83
CA PHE A 76 -12.53 0.11 -5.37
C PHE A 76 -13.65 0.96 -4.76
N SER A 77 -13.81 2.22 -5.20
CA SER A 77 -14.89 3.09 -4.75
C SER A 77 -16.28 2.57 -5.11
N ARG A 78 -16.42 1.89 -6.26
CA ARG A 78 -17.69 1.26 -6.67
C ARG A 78 -18.01 -0.01 -5.87
N LYS A 79 -17.01 -0.86 -5.61
CA LYS A 79 -17.17 -2.13 -4.87
C LYS A 79 -17.42 -1.90 -3.38
N ALA A 80 -16.86 -0.84 -2.80
CA ALA A 80 -17.16 -0.41 -1.44
C ALA A 80 -18.54 0.26 -1.31
N LEU A 81 -19.52 -0.24 -2.06
CA LEU A 81 -20.90 0.20 -2.28
C LEU A 81 -21.43 1.09 -1.14
N GLY A 82 -21.46 2.40 -1.37
CA GLY A 82 -22.10 3.40 -0.50
C GLY A 82 -21.19 4.07 0.54
N MET A 83 -20.10 3.44 0.99
CA MET A 83 -19.23 4.00 2.04
C MET A 83 -18.19 4.99 1.48
N LEU A 84 -17.77 4.78 0.23
CA LEU A 84 -16.82 5.61 -0.49
C LEU A 84 -17.56 6.47 -1.53
N SER A 85 -17.95 7.68 -1.11
CA SER A 85 -18.60 8.66 -2.00
C SER A 85 -17.68 9.08 -3.16
N ARG A 86 -18.26 9.69 -4.21
CA ARG A 86 -17.49 10.23 -5.35
C ARG A 86 -16.35 11.17 -4.90
N VAL A 87 -16.60 11.97 -3.87
CA VAL A 87 -15.62 12.87 -3.25
C VAL A 87 -14.38 12.11 -2.78
N LYS A 88 -14.53 10.93 -2.17
CA LYS A 88 -13.39 10.14 -1.68
C LYS A 88 -12.54 9.59 -2.84
N LYS A 89 -13.17 9.16 -3.93
CA LYS A 89 -12.50 8.69 -5.15
C LYS A 89 -11.62 9.78 -5.77
N ASP A 90 -12.17 11.00 -5.91
CA ASP A 90 -11.43 12.12 -6.52
C ASP A 90 -10.25 12.55 -5.62
N VAL A 91 -10.47 12.61 -4.29
CA VAL A 91 -9.39 12.89 -3.32
C VAL A 91 -8.24 11.88 -3.41
N MET A 92 -8.52 10.59 -3.61
CA MET A 92 -7.47 9.58 -3.78
C MET A 92 -6.63 9.82 -5.05
N TYR A 93 -7.27 10.19 -6.16
CA TYR A 93 -6.55 10.52 -7.39
C TYR A 93 -5.74 11.81 -7.25
N ASP A 94 -6.31 12.83 -6.60
CA ASP A 94 -5.62 14.11 -6.40
C ASP A 94 -4.42 13.95 -5.49
N LEU A 95 -4.53 13.12 -4.44
CA LEU A 95 -3.41 12.80 -3.56
C LEU A 95 -2.27 12.08 -4.30
N LEU A 96 -2.57 11.17 -5.25
CA LEU A 96 -1.54 10.53 -6.07
C LEU A 96 -0.87 11.48 -7.06
N LYS A 97 -1.56 12.54 -7.49
CA LYS A 97 -1.01 13.55 -8.42
C LYS A 97 -0.15 14.60 -7.72
N ARG A 98 -0.19 14.67 -6.40
CA ARG A 98 0.55 15.66 -5.62
C ARG A 98 2.04 15.32 -5.56
N GLU A 99 2.83 16.18 -6.20
CA GLU A 99 4.29 16.08 -6.23
C GLU A 99 4.94 16.56 -4.92
N ASP A 100 4.22 17.38 -4.14
CA ASP A 100 4.68 17.89 -2.84
C ASP A 100 4.62 16.82 -1.73
N ILE A 101 4.01 15.67 -1.99
CA ILE A 101 3.90 14.59 -1.01
C ILE A 101 5.16 13.73 -1.02
N ASN A 102 5.88 13.73 0.10
CA ASN A 102 7.10 12.94 0.26
C ASN A 102 6.81 11.48 0.63
N TRP A 103 6.35 10.70 -0.35
CA TRP A 103 6.10 9.26 -0.20
C TRP A 103 7.34 8.48 0.24
N ARG A 104 8.54 8.92 -0.16
CA ARG A 104 9.82 8.28 0.22
C ARG A 104 10.10 8.43 1.70
N ALA A 105 9.91 9.62 2.27
CA ALA A 105 10.08 9.85 3.70
C ALA A 105 9.09 9.01 4.51
N PHE A 106 7.82 8.98 4.10
CA PHE A 106 6.81 8.15 4.74
C PHE A 106 7.18 6.65 4.72
N ASN A 107 7.63 6.14 3.57
CA ASN A 107 8.07 4.74 3.45
C ASN A 107 9.29 4.44 4.34
N LEU A 108 10.32 5.28 4.30
CA LEU A 108 11.54 5.10 5.11
C LEU A 108 11.24 5.14 6.61
N GLN A 109 10.41 6.09 7.05
CA GLN A 109 9.99 6.16 8.44
C GLN A 109 9.25 4.89 8.84
N THR A 110 8.33 4.40 8.01
CA THR A 110 7.57 3.17 8.29
C THR A 110 8.48 1.95 8.38
N ALA A 111 9.41 1.78 7.42
CA ALA A 111 10.41 0.71 7.44
C ALA A 111 11.30 0.76 8.70
N LYS A 112 11.79 1.96 9.07
CA LYS A 112 12.54 2.16 10.33
C LYS A 112 11.70 1.75 11.55
N GLY A 113 10.42 2.09 11.54
CA GLY A 113 9.47 1.69 12.57
C GLY A 113 9.36 0.18 12.74
N ILE A 114 9.17 -0.54 11.64
CA ILE A 114 9.10 -2.00 11.61
C ILE A 114 10.41 -2.61 12.11
N TYR A 115 11.55 -2.09 11.64
CA TYR A 115 12.87 -2.57 12.05
C TYR A 115 13.10 -2.45 13.56
N GLN A 116 12.72 -1.30 14.15
CA GLN A 116 12.84 -1.04 15.58
C GLN A 116 11.85 -1.87 16.41
N GLN A 117 10.58 -1.94 15.99
CA GLN A 117 9.53 -2.65 16.73
C GLN A 117 9.76 -4.16 16.79
N ASN A 118 10.34 -4.74 15.74
CA ASN A 118 10.65 -6.18 15.68
C ASN A 118 12.09 -6.50 16.11
N THR A 119 12.79 -5.53 16.71
CA THR A 119 14.18 -5.67 17.19
C THR A 119 15.10 -6.39 16.20
N LEU A 120 14.91 -6.18 14.89
CA LEU A 120 15.58 -6.95 13.84
C LEU A 120 17.10 -6.82 13.88
N GLY A 121 17.61 -5.71 14.43
CA GLY A 121 19.04 -5.51 14.66
C GLY A 121 19.67 -6.45 15.69
N GLN A 122 18.87 -7.01 16.60
CA GLN A 122 19.29 -7.94 17.65
C GLN A 122 19.17 -9.41 17.21
N SER A 123 18.57 -9.68 16.05
CA SER A 123 18.46 -11.06 15.55
C SER A 123 19.82 -11.62 15.18
N ARG A 124 20.11 -12.84 15.65
CA ARG A 124 21.33 -13.59 15.32
C ARG A 124 21.40 -13.96 13.83
N ILE A 125 20.25 -14.26 13.22
CA ILE A 125 20.14 -14.62 11.80
C ILE A 125 19.43 -13.48 11.08
N ARG A 126 20.08 -12.92 10.06
CA ARG A 126 19.57 -11.81 9.26
C ARG A 126 19.83 -12.10 7.79
N ALA A 127 18.83 -11.86 6.96
CA ALA A 127 18.95 -11.88 5.51
C ALA A 127 18.51 -10.52 4.97
N PHE A 128 19.29 -9.97 4.04
CA PHE A 128 18.92 -8.78 3.30
C PHE A 128 18.57 -9.21 1.87
N VAL A 129 17.28 -9.20 1.56
CA VAL A 129 16.78 -9.57 0.23
C VAL A 129 16.71 -8.30 -0.61
N LEU A 130 17.49 -8.27 -1.69
CA LEU A 130 17.43 -7.23 -2.70
C LEU A 130 16.69 -7.78 -3.92
N ASP A 131 15.67 -7.07 -4.35
CA ASP A 131 14.89 -7.36 -5.55
C ASP A 131 14.86 -6.09 -6.41
N ASP A 132 15.36 -6.21 -7.65
CA ASP A 132 15.44 -5.13 -8.64
C ASP A 132 14.36 -5.24 -9.72
N SER A 133 13.29 -6.00 -9.44
CA SER A 133 12.13 -6.19 -10.31
C SER A 133 11.69 -4.93 -11.06
N ILE A 134 11.76 -5.01 -12.39
CA ILE A 134 11.39 -3.93 -13.30
C ILE A 134 9.87 -3.81 -13.38
N LYS A 135 9.34 -2.64 -13.02
CA LYS A 135 7.91 -2.34 -13.23
C LYS A 135 7.70 -1.74 -14.61
N THR A 136 7.25 -2.56 -15.55
CA THR A 136 6.84 -2.08 -16.88
C THR A 136 5.71 -1.04 -16.75
N ARG A 137 5.89 0.10 -17.43
CA ARG A 137 4.91 1.17 -17.53
C ARG A 137 4.55 1.33 -19.00
N ARG A 138 3.28 1.63 -19.28
CA ARG A 138 2.77 1.95 -20.61
C ARG A 138 1.88 3.18 -20.48
N GLY A 139 2.00 4.13 -21.40
CA GLY A 139 1.17 5.34 -21.43
C GLY A 139 1.92 6.61 -21.84
N LYS A 140 1.19 7.70 -22.07
CA LYS A 140 1.73 8.97 -22.58
C LYS A 140 2.82 9.61 -21.69
N LYS A 141 2.88 9.29 -20.40
CA LYS A 141 3.91 9.80 -19.46
C LYS A 141 5.23 8.99 -19.49
N MET A 142 5.43 8.11 -20.48
CA MET A 142 6.66 7.33 -20.64
C MET A 142 7.90 8.20 -20.90
N GLU A 143 7.72 9.41 -21.44
CA GLU A 143 8.82 10.33 -21.80
C GLU A 143 9.67 10.78 -20.59
N GLY A 144 9.12 10.69 -19.36
CA GLY A 144 9.83 11.02 -18.12
C GLY A 144 10.40 9.82 -17.35
N VAL A 145 10.37 8.61 -17.93
CA VAL A 145 10.85 7.38 -17.30
C VAL A 145 12.18 6.98 -17.93
N SER A 146 13.18 6.64 -17.12
CA SER A 146 14.48 6.19 -17.64
C SER A 146 14.30 4.98 -18.56
N SER A 147 14.73 5.12 -19.81
CA SER A 147 14.69 4.08 -20.84
C SER A 147 15.69 2.95 -20.59
N HIS A 148 16.65 3.14 -19.68
CA HIS A 148 17.73 2.16 -19.41
C HIS A 148 17.27 0.86 -18.72
N LEU A 149 16.02 0.78 -18.27
CA LEU A 149 15.46 -0.39 -17.58
C LEU A 149 14.22 -0.95 -18.30
N ILE A 150 14.01 -0.58 -19.57
CA ILE A 150 12.92 -1.11 -20.38
C ILE A 150 13.56 -1.77 -21.61
N MET A 151 14.04 -3.00 -21.43
CA MET A 151 14.33 -3.91 -22.53
C MET A 151 13.46 -5.15 -22.38
#